data_AF-A0A1I5WDI7-F1
#
_entry.id   AF-A0A1I5WDI7-F1
#
_cell.length_a   1.000
_cell.length_b   1.000
_cell.length_c   1.000
_cell.angle_alpha   90.00
_cell.angle_beta   90.00
_cell.angle_gamma   90.00
#
_symmetry.space_group_name_H-M   'P 1'
#
loop_
_entity.id
_entity.type
_entity.pdbx_description
1 polymer ?
#
loop_
_entity_poly.entity_id
_entity_poly.type
_entity_poly.pdbx_seq_one_letter_code
_entity_poly.pdbx_strand_id
1 'polypeptide(L)'
;MKLESDLAASTVLVLTEPTDKSADLVVRELERRNARVFRADTGDFPLSVNVSAWFDGSWEGEIRSPDGSVGLRDIRSVYVRRPTAFTSRRR
;
A
#
# COMPACT_ATOMS: atom_id res chain seq x y z
N MET A 1 17.97 -20.82 -15.81
CA MET A 1 16.64 -21.40 -15.55
C MET A 1 15.98 -20.54 -14.48
N LYS A 2 15.00 -19.75 -14.87
CA LYS A 2 14.45 -18.61 -14.12
C LYS A 2 13.62 -19.14 -12.94
N LEU A 3 14.20 -19.18 -11.74
CA LEU A 3 13.47 -19.42 -10.50
C LEU A 3 12.96 -18.07 -9.99
N GLU A 4 12.09 -17.42 -10.73
CA GLU A 4 11.50 -16.15 -10.30
C GLU A 4 10.03 -16.41 -10.02
N SER A 5 9.69 -16.37 -8.73
CA SER A 5 8.43 -16.82 -8.18
C SER A 5 7.24 -16.18 -8.89
N ASP A 6 6.44 -16.99 -9.58
CA ASP A 6 5.12 -16.61 -10.12
C ASP A 6 4.05 -16.46 -9.00
N LEU A 7 4.50 -16.17 -7.77
CA LEU A 7 3.73 -15.80 -6.59
C LEU A 7 3.95 -14.31 -6.20
N ALA A 8 4.73 -13.56 -7.01
CA ALA A 8 5.44 -12.37 -6.58
C ALA A 8 4.62 -11.06 -6.42
N ALA A 9 3.52 -10.86 -7.14
CA ALA A 9 2.66 -9.67 -6.95
C ALA A 9 1.36 -10.04 -6.22
N SER A 10 1.41 -10.07 -4.89
CA SER A 10 0.29 -10.51 -4.04
C SER A 10 -0.10 -9.53 -2.94
N THR A 11 0.47 -8.32 -2.93
CA THR A 11 0.16 -7.33 -1.90
C THR A 11 -1.13 -6.58 -2.22
N VAL A 12 -2.01 -6.48 -1.24
CA VAL A 12 -3.16 -5.57 -1.25
C VAL A 12 -2.78 -4.31 -0.49
N LEU A 13 -2.77 -3.18 -1.19
CA LEU A 13 -2.64 -1.87 -0.55
C LEU A 13 -3.98 -1.49 0.08
N VAL A 14 -4.00 -1.26 1.38
CA VAL A 14 -5.20 -0.83 2.12
C VAL A 14 -5.03 0.63 2.53
N LEU A 15 -5.83 1.51 1.93
CA LEU A 15 -5.83 2.94 2.22
C LEU A 15 -6.92 3.30 3.23
N THR A 16 -6.50 3.61 4.45
CA THR A 16 -7.40 3.84 5.60
C THR A 16 -6.70 4.60 6.72
N GLU A 17 -7.48 5.30 7.56
CA GLU A 17 -7.00 5.91 8.80
C GLU A 17 -6.57 4.85 9.85
N PRO A 18 -5.65 5.19 10.79
CA PRO A 18 -5.06 4.23 11.73
C PRO A 18 -6.05 3.53 12.67
N THR A 19 -7.17 4.18 13.00
CA THR A 19 -8.14 3.71 14.00
C THR A 19 -9.31 2.92 13.40
N ASP A 20 -9.30 2.65 12.10
CA ASP A 20 -10.43 2.04 11.41
C ASP A 20 -10.58 0.53 11.67
N LYS A 21 -11.46 0.18 12.63
CA LYS A 21 -11.74 -1.20 13.04
C LYS A 21 -12.36 -2.09 11.98
N SER A 22 -13.10 -1.52 11.04
CA SER A 22 -13.68 -2.32 9.96
C SER A 22 -12.63 -2.62 8.88
N ALA A 23 -11.58 -1.81 8.75
CA ALA A 23 -10.45 -2.14 7.90
C ALA A 23 -9.66 -3.31 8.50
N ASP A 24 -9.52 -3.38 9.83
CA ASP A 24 -8.89 -4.52 10.51
C ASP A 24 -9.57 -5.85 10.18
N LEU A 25 -10.90 -5.88 10.03
CA LEU A 25 -11.63 -7.09 9.64
C LEU A 25 -11.28 -7.55 8.22
N VAL A 26 -11.16 -6.60 7.28
CA VAL A 26 -10.76 -6.89 5.90
C VAL A 26 -9.32 -7.37 5.84
N VAL A 27 -8.41 -6.73 6.59
CA VAL A 27 -7.00 -7.14 6.69
C VAL A 27 -6.89 -8.56 7.20
N ARG A 28 -7.58 -8.91 8.28
CA ARG A 28 -7.59 -10.28 8.82
C ARG A 28 -8.08 -11.31 7.80
N GLU A 29 -9.11 -10.99 7.03
CA GLU A 29 -9.63 -11.90 6.00
C GLU A 29 -8.67 -12.04 4.81
N LEU A 30 -7.97 -10.96 4.43
CA LEU A 30 -6.92 -10.99 3.40
C LEU A 30 -5.74 -11.86 3.85
N GLU A 31 -5.26 -11.67 5.08
CA GLU A 31 -4.19 -12.47 5.68
C GLU A 31 -4.59 -13.94 5.79
N ARG A 32 -5.85 -14.24 6.19
CA ARG A 32 -6.39 -15.62 6.22
C ARG A 32 -6.36 -16.29 4.85
N ARG A 33 -6.45 -15.51 3.77
CA ARG A 33 -6.33 -15.99 2.38
C ARG A 33 -4.89 -15.97 1.85
N ASN A 34 -3.91 -15.75 2.72
CA ASN A 34 -2.48 -15.64 2.41
C ASN A 34 -2.13 -14.45 1.49
N ALA A 35 -2.97 -13.42 1.44
CA ALA A 35 -2.61 -12.18 0.77
C ALA A 35 -1.67 -11.35 1.67
N ARG A 36 -0.64 -10.76 1.07
CA ARG A 36 0.17 -9.75 1.76
C ARG A 36 -0.63 -8.46 1.84
N VAL A 37 -0.46 -7.70 2.92
CA VAL A 37 -1.16 -6.43 3.13
C VAL A 37 -0.14 -5.34 3.44
N PHE A 38 -0.27 -4.21 2.76
CA PHE A 38 0.43 -2.98 3.12
C PHE A 38 -0.62 -1.92 3.47
N ARG A 39 -0.58 -1.38 4.68
CA ARG A 39 -1.50 -0.33 5.13
C ARG A 39 -0.83 1.02 5.01
N ALA A 40 -1.57 2.01 4.54
CA ALA A 40 -1.13 3.40 4.55
C ALA A 40 -2.35 4.32 4.72
N ASP A 41 -2.11 5.49 5.32
CA ASP A 41 -3.05 6.60 5.26
C ASP A 41 -2.53 7.64 4.27
N THR A 42 -3.39 8.21 3.43
CA THR A 42 -2.96 9.25 2.47
C THR A 42 -2.70 10.60 3.15
N GLY A 43 -3.31 10.87 4.31
CA GLY A 43 -3.04 12.08 5.09
C GLY A 43 -1.64 12.11 5.71
N ASP A 44 -1.00 10.94 5.85
CA ASP A 44 0.37 10.80 6.36
C ASP A 44 1.44 11.20 5.34
N PHE A 45 1.08 11.32 4.05
CA PHE A 45 1.96 11.86 3.03
C PHE A 45 2.02 13.40 3.12
N PRO A 46 3.20 14.05 3.06
CA PRO A 46 4.54 13.47 2.86
C PRO A 46 5.34 13.28 4.17
N LEU A 47 4.70 13.42 5.35
CA LEU A 47 5.42 13.50 6.62
C LEU A 47 5.97 12.14 7.09
N SER A 48 5.13 11.11 7.10
CA SER A 48 5.49 9.76 7.53
C SER A 48 5.36 8.73 6.40
N VAL A 49 4.54 9.01 5.39
CA VAL A 49 4.47 8.21 4.15
C VAL A 49 5.23 8.92 3.03
N ASN A 50 6.12 8.18 2.36
CA ASN A 50 6.86 8.63 1.18
C ASN A 50 6.47 7.79 -0.03
N VAL A 51 6.37 8.42 -1.20
CA VAL A 51 6.05 7.74 -2.46
C VAL A 51 7.09 8.13 -3.50
N SER A 52 7.71 7.13 -4.12
CA SER A 52 8.44 7.28 -5.37
C SER A 52 7.68 6.53 -6.45
N ALA A 53 7.43 7.19 -7.58
CA ALA A 53 6.68 6.59 -8.67
C ALA A 53 7.24 7.07 -10.00
N TRP A 54 7.53 6.11 -10.89
CA TRP A 54 7.85 6.35 -12.28
C TRP A 54 7.02 5.42 -13.14
N PHE A 55 6.62 5.88 -14.33
CA PHE A 55 5.84 5.10 -15.26
C PHE A 55 6.47 5.15 -16.65
N ASP A 56 6.93 3.99 -17.13
CA ASP A 56 7.41 3.78 -18.50
C ASP A 56 7.00 2.38 -18.97
N GLY A 57 5.76 2.26 -19.46
CA GLY A 57 5.14 0.98 -19.81
C GLY A 57 4.79 0.06 -18.63
N SER A 58 5.35 0.33 -17.45
CA SER A 58 5.03 -0.30 -16.18
C SER A 58 5.33 0.67 -15.04
N TRP A 59 4.68 0.47 -13.89
CA TRP A 59 5.01 1.22 -12.69
C TRP A 59 6.35 0.75 -12.11
N GLU A 60 7.13 1.71 -11.62
CA GLU A 60 8.37 1.54 -10.87
C GLU A 60 8.35 2.46 -9.65
N GLY A 61 9.07 2.08 -8.60
CA GLY A 61 9.14 2.82 -7.34
C GLY A 61 8.45 2.10 -6.19
N GLU A 62 8.21 2.80 -5.09
CA GLU A 62 7.68 2.21 -3.86
C GLU A 62 6.84 3.20 -3.03
N ILE A 63 6.03 2.63 -2.14
CA ILE A 63 5.42 3.35 -1.00
C ILE A 63 6.19 2.94 0.25
N ARG A 64 6.66 3.90 1.04
CA ARG A 64 7.39 3.67 2.29
C ARG A 64 6.70 4.36 3.45
N SER A 65 6.55 3.64 4.57
CA SER A 65 6.04 4.14 5.86
C SER A 65 7.03 3.76 6.98
N PRO A 66 6.80 4.16 8.25
CA PRO A 66 7.62 3.69 9.37
C PRO A 66 7.59 2.17 9.56
N ASP A 67 6.51 1.52 9.12
CA ASP A 67 6.28 0.08 9.31
C ASP A 67 6.84 -0.79 8.17
N GLY A 68 7.36 -0.18 7.10
CA GLY A 68 7.99 -0.89 5.99
C GLY A 68 7.82 -0.21 4.62
N SER A 69 8.10 -0.95 3.55
CA SER A 69 7.82 -0.49 2.19
C SER A 69 7.19 -1.58 1.32
N VAL A 70 6.55 -1.14 0.24
CA VAL A 70 6.01 -2.01 -0.82
C VAL A 70 6.37 -1.42 -2.18
N GLY A 71 6.95 -2.24 -3.06
CA GLY A 71 7.21 -1.87 -4.44
C GLY A 71 5.90 -1.72 -5.21
N LEU A 72 5.80 -0.72 -6.10
CA LEU A 72 4.56 -0.48 -6.87
C LEU A 72 4.20 -1.66 -7.78
N ARG A 73 5.18 -2.45 -8.22
CA ARG A 73 4.98 -3.69 -9.00
C ARG A 73 4.43 -4.86 -8.19
N ASP A 74 4.62 -4.84 -6.86
CA ASP A 74 4.17 -5.92 -5.98
C ASP A 74 2.71 -5.73 -5.53
N ILE A 75 2.15 -4.55 -5.78
CA ILE A 75 0.76 -4.21 -5.46
C ILE A 75 -0.16 -4.79 -6.54
N ARG A 76 -0.97 -5.77 -6.15
CA ARG A 76 -1.96 -6.42 -7.03
C ARG A 76 -3.28 -5.66 -7.09
N SER A 77 -3.69 -5.08 -5.97
CA SER A 77 -4.99 -4.43 -5.82
C SER A 77 -4.96 -3.40 -4.71
N VAL A 78 -5.83 -2.41 -4.81
CA VAL A 78 -5.97 -1.34 -3.81
C VAL A 78 -7.38 -1.39 -3.22
N TYR A 79 -7.46 -1.43 -1.89
CA TYR A 79 -8.70 -1.27 -1.15
C TYR A 79 -8.73 0.14 -0.55
N VAL A 80 -9.59 1.00 -1.10
CA VAL A 80 -9.79 2.37 -0.61
C VAL A 80 -11.02 2.40 0.28
N ARG A 81 -10.86 2.86 1.53
CA ARG A 81 -11.98 2.92 2.48
C ARG A 81 -12.17 4.30 3.09
N ARG A 82 -11.30 4.66 4.04
CA ARG A 82 -11.40 5.90 4.82
C ARG A 82 -10.01 6.48 5.10
N PRO A 83 -9.18 6.72 4.09
CA PRO A 83 -7.96 7.44 4.35
C PRO A 83 -8.31 8.89 4.74
N THR A 84 -7.54 9.46 5.66
CA THR A 84 -7.60 10.89 5.92
C THR A 84 -7.13 11.67 4.69
N ALA A 85 -7.68 12.86 4.49
CA ALA A 85 -7.38 13.66 3.32
C ALA A 85 -5.91 14.07 3.32
N PHE A 86 -5.21 13.80 2.21
CA PHE A 86 -3.94 14.45 1.94
C PHE A 86 -4.14 15.97 1.94
N THR A 87 -3.41 16.67 2.81
CA THR A 87 -3.41 18.13 2.82
C THR A 87 -2.08 18.64 2.28
N SER A 88 -2.03 19.00 0.99
CA SER A 88 -0.93 19.81 0.49
C SER A 88 -1.08 21.20 1.10
N ARG A 89 -0.33 21.50 2.17
CA ARG A 89 -0.20 22.88 2.62
C ARG A 89 0.59 23.63 1.55
N ARG A 90 -0.11 24.31 0.64
CA ARG A 90 0.53 25.27 -0.27
C ARG A 90 1.18 26.33 0.62
N ARG A 91 2.51 26.42 0.56
CA ARG A 91 3.21 27.64 0.97
C ARG A 91 3.09 28.67 -0.13
#